data_AF-A0A947PXV2-F1
#
_entry.id   AF-A0A947PXV2-F1
#
_cell.length_a   1.000
_cell.length_b   1.000
_cell.length_c   1.000
_cell.angle_alpha   90.00
_cell.angle_beta   90.00
_cell.angle_gamma   90.00
#
_symmetry.space_group_name_H-M   'P 1'
#
loop_
_entity.id
_entity.type
_entity.pdbx_description
1 polymer ?
#
loop_
_entity_poly.entity_id
_entity_poly.type
_entity_poly.pdbx_seq_one_letter_code
_entity_poly.pdbx_strand_id
1 'polypeptide(L)'
;MGKTTVMKAYARVFLQHKQQVIVFPGTGDTTFPKGVKYYWSADELEAALNDPENFGAFVMIDEGASLYGEVTRKLHPTIHGLFMRGRHKGYTVFIATQYPTSIPPAARLNCGERFLFGIPDEAAADLIWKDCGRIMYEGKTLKDCILQLQPHEYFHYIHPGMIAKCVTRK
;
A
#
# COMPACT_ATOMS: atom_id res chain seq x y z
N MET A 1 -9.31 13.92 2.06
CA MET A 1 -8.31 13.02 1.45
C MET A 1 -8.31 11.64 2.11
N GLY A 2 -8.26 10.56 1.32
CA GLY A 2 -8.17 9.17 1.78
C GLY A 2 -6.96 8.43 1.19
N LYS A 3 -6.81 7.14 1.51
CA LYS A 3 -5.68 6.27 1.11
C LYS A 3 -5.35 6.37 -0.39
N THR A 4 -6.35 6.15 -1.24
CA THR A 4 -6.23 6.25 -2.70
C THR A 4 -5.80 7.64 -3.16
N THR A 5 -6.22 8.70 -2.46
CA THR A 5 -5.80 10.07 -2.82
C THR A 5 -4.31 10.29 -2.60
N VAL A 6 -3.75 9.76 -1.51
CA VAL A 6 -2.29 9.80 -1.29
C VAL A 6 -1.57 9.04 -2.39
N MET A 7 -2.03 7.83 -2.72
CA MET A 7 -1.44 7.03 -3.78
C MET A 7 -1.46 7.75 -5.15
N LYS A 8 -2.58 8.39 -5.50
CA LYS A 8 -2.70 9.23 -6.72
C LYS A 8 -1.78 10.44 -6.71
N ALA A 9 -1.53 11.04 -5.54
CA ALA A 9 -0.57 12.15 -5.42
C ALA A 9 0.85 11.67 -5.74
N TYR A 10 1.26 10.53 -5.21
CA TYR A 10 2.53 9.88 -5.57
C TYR A 10 2.60 9.55 -7.06
N ALA A 11 1.54 8.98 -7.63
CA ALA A 11 1.49 8.65 -9.06
C ALA A 11 1.79 9.88 -9.94
N ARG A 12 1.18 11.02 -9.59
CA ARG A 12 1.37 12.28 -10.30
C ARG A 12 2.83 12.73 -10.25
N VAL A 13 3.46 12.67 -9.08
CA VAL A 13 4.87 13.04 -8.90
C VAL A 13 5.77 12.12 -9.72
N PHE A 14 5.57 10.81 -9.66
CA PHE A 14 6.39 9.84 -10.42
C PHE A 14 6.28 10.07 -11.93
N LEU A 15 5.07 10.29 -12.44
CA LEU A 15 4.85 10.59 -13.85
C LEU A 15 5.52 11.91 -14.29
N GLN A 16 5.52 12.95 -13.44
CA GLN A 16 6.25 14.19 -13.71
C GLN A 16 7.76 13.96 -13.87
N HIS A 17 8.31 12.98 -13.16
CA HIS A 17 9.70 12.54 -13.26
C HIS A 17 9.92 11.44 -14.31
N LYS A 18 8.97 11.26 -15.24
CA LYS A 18 9.00 10.26 -16.33
C LYS A 18 9.20 8.82 -15.84
N GLN A 19 8.81 8.54 -14.60
CA GLN A 19 8.86 7.20 -14.05
C GLN A 19 7.64 6.41 -14.51
N GLN A 20 7.85 5.12 -14.74
CA GLN A 20 6.76 4.23 -15.08
C GLN A 20 5.90 3.93 -13.86
N VAL A 21 4.58 4.04 -14.01
CA VAL A 21 3.62 3.72 -12.95
C VAL A 21 2.64 2.66 -13.46
N ILE A 22 2.52 1.58 -12.69
CA ILE A 22 1.58 0.48 -12.89
C ILE A 22 0.50 0.58 -11.82
N VAL A 23 -0.77 0.45 -12.20
CA VAL A 23 -1.91 0.52 -11.29
C VAL A 23 -2.76 -0.74 -11.40
N PHE A 24 -2.98 -1.40 -10.26
CA PHE A 24 -4.06 -2.36 -10.06
C PHE A 24 -5.14 -1.68 -9.21
N PRO A 25 -6.34 -1.41 -9.75
CA PRO A 25 -7.34 -0.57 -9.08
C PRO A 25 -8.34 -1.33 -8.20
N GLY A 26 -8.37 -2.67 -8.20
CA GLY A 26 -9.35 -3.46 -7.44
C GLY A 26 -10.78 -3.29 -7.96
N THR A 27 -11.56 -2.38 -7.39
CA THR A 27 -13.00 -2.17 -7.70
C THR A 27 -13.32 -1.19 -8.82
N GLY A 28 -12.33 -0.63 -9.52
CA GLY A 28 -12.62 0.17 -10.72
C GLY A 28 -12.30 1.66 -10.64
N ASP A 29 -11.51 2.12 -9.67
CA ASP A 29 -11.07 3.52 -9.65
C ASP A 29 -10.11 3.82 -10.82
N THR A 30 -10.68 4.35 -11.90
CA THR A 30 -9.98 4.76 -13.13
C THR A 30 -9.45 6.19 -13.08
N THR A 31 -9.54 6.87 -11.93
CA THR A 31 -9.22 8.30 -11.83
C THR A 31 -7.77 8.58 -11.42
N PHE A 32 -6.86 7.60 -11.61
CA PHE A 32 -5.42 7.88 -11.51
C PHE A 32 -4.96 8.84 -12.63
N PRO A 33 -3.84 9.57 -12.43
CA PRO A 33 -3.34 10.50 -13.43
C PRO A 33 -3.08 9.84 -14.79
N LYS A 34 -3.24 10.61 -15.88
CA LYS A 34 -2.95 10.14 -17.24
C LYS A 34 -1.49 9.67 -17.36
N GLY A 35 -1.27 8.52 -17.98
CA GLY A 35 0.06 7.95 -18.22
C GLY A 35 0.38 6.71 -17.38
N VAL A 36 -0.47 6.35 -16.41
CA VAL A 36 -0.38 5.06 -15.73
C VAL A 36 -0.77 3.91 -16.67
N LYS A 37 -0.17 2.72 -16.45
CA LYS A 37 -0.59 1.46 -17.07
C LYS A 37 -1.52 0.71 -16.12
N TYR A 38 -2.75 0.43 -16.56
CA TYR A 38 -3.73 -0.31 -15.75
C TYR A 38 -3.69 -1.81 -16.05
N TYR A 39 -3.83 -2.61 -15.02
CA TYR A 39 -4.08 -4.05 -15.12
C TYR A 39 -5.25 -4.40 -14.19
N TRP A 40 -6.24 -5.09 -14.75
CA TRP A 40 -7.58 -5.24 -14.14
C TRP A 40 -7.79 -6.59 -13.47
N SER A 41 -6.90 -7.54 -13.72
CA SER A 41 -6.93 -8.86 -13.10
C SER A 41 -5.58 -9.22 -12.49
N ALA A 42 -5.60 -10.18 -11.56
CA ALA A 42 -4.40 -10.76 -10.99
C ALA A 42 -3.49 -11.38 -12.07
N ASP A 43 -4.07 -12.04 -13.07
CA ASP A 43 -3.33 -12.65 -14.18
C ASP A 43 -2.63 -11.60 -15.06
N GLU A 44 -3.35 -10.53 -15.42
CA GLU A 44 -2.77 -9.42 -16.19
C GLU A 44 -1.62 -8.75 -15.44
N LEU A 45 -1.82 -8.48 -14.15
CA LEU A 45 -0.78 -7.88 -13.31
C LEU A 45 0.42 -8.83 -13.15
N GLU A 46 0.19 -10.13 -12.95
CA GLU A 46 1.28 -11.12 -12.83
C GLU A 46 2.09 -11.19 -14.13
N ALA A 47 1.43 -11.20 -15.29
CA ALA A 47 2.11 -11.15 -16.58
C ALA A 47 2.94 -9.87 -16.73
N ALA A 48 2.34 -8.71 -16.41
CA ALA A 48 3.02 -7.42 -16.49
C ALA A 48 4.24 -7.31 -15.57
N LEU A 49 4.15 -7.86 -14.34
CA LEU A 49 5.27 -7.89 -13.39
C LEU A 49 6.37 -8.89 -13.76
N ASN A 50 6.15 -9.74 -14.77
CA ASN A 50 7.17 -10.62 -15.33
C ASN A 50 7.80 -10.09 -16.61
N ASP A 51 7.22 -9.05 -17.20
CA ASP A 51 7.74 -8.40 -18.39
C ASP A 51 8.92 -7.46 -18.04
N PRO A 52 10.12 -7.68 -18.61
CA PRO A 52 11.28 -6.80 -18.43
C PRO A 52 11.02 -5.34 -18.82
N GLU A 53 10.11 -5.06 -19.76
CA GLU A 53 9.75 -3.69 -20.14
C GLU A 53 9.12 -2.90 -18.99
N ASN A 54 8.62 -3.61 -17.97
CA ASN A 54 8.01 -3.00 -16.80
C ASN A 54 8.96 -2.89 -15.61
N PHE A 55 10.18 -3.43 -15.68
CA PHE A 55 11.13 -3.40 -14.55
C PHE A 55 11.47 -1.97 -14.13
N GLY A 56 11.67 -1.75 -12.84
CA GLY A 56 11.87 -0.41 -12.28
C GLY A 56 10.58 0.40 -12.07
N ALA A 57 9.40 -0.13 -12.42
CA ALA A 57 8.15 0.59 -12.25
C ALA A 57 7.74 0.78 -10.79
N PHE A 58 6.98 1.86 -10.56
CA PHE A 58 6.21 2.08 -9.35
C PHE A 58 4.88 1.34 -9.46
N VAL A 59 4.69 0.30 -8.64
CA VAL A 59 3.51 -0.56 -8.66
C VAL A 59 2.54 -0.08 -7.58
N MET A 60 1.34 0.29 -7.98
CA MET A 60 0.30 0.84 -7.13
C MET A 60 -0.89 -0.10 -7.11
N ILE A 61 -1.12 -0.74 -5.97
CA ILE A 61 -2.22 -1.66 -5.74
C ILE A 61 -3.24 -0.93 -4.88
N ASP A 62 -4.27 -0.38 -5.52
CA ASP A 62 -5.45 0.06 -4.79
C ASP A 62 -6.28 -1.17 -4.38
N GLU A 63 -6.93 -1.05 -3.24
CA GLU A 63 -7.72 -2.13 -2.63
C GLU A 63 -7.00 -3.48 -2.57
N GLY A 64 -5.80 -3.52 -1.97
CA GLY A 64 -4.99 -4.74 -1.90
C GLY A 64 -5.71 -5.96 -1.32
N ALA A 65 -6.75 -5.78 -0.50
CA ALA A 65 -7.58 -6.90 -0.02
C ALA A 65 -8.29 -7.66 -1.15
N SER A 66 -8.75 -6.97 -2.21
CA SER A 66 -9.35 -7.60 -3.39
C SER A 66 -8.29 -8.42 -4.13
N LEU A 67 -7.13 -7.83 -4.46
CA LEU A 67 -6.04 -8.55 -5.12
C LEU A 67 -5.61 -9.79 -4.33
N TYR A 68 -5.37 -9.64 -3.03
CA TYR A 68 -4.90 -10.74 -2.20
C TYR A 68 -5.99 -11.80 -1.89
N GLY A 69 -7.25 -11.50 -2.15
CA GLY A 69 -8.34 -12.48 -2.14
C GLY A 69 -8.35 -13.41 -3.35
N GLU A 70 -7.79 -12.98 -4.48
CA GLU A 70 -7.79 -13.71 -5.75
C GLU A 70 -6.47 -14.43 -6.03
N VAL A 71 -5.35 -13.88 -5.55
CA VAL A 71 -4.02 -14.42 -5.85
C VAL A 71 -3.69 -15.68 -5.05
N THR A 72 -3.29 -16.73 -5.77
CA THR A 72 -2.64 -17.90 -5.18
C THR A 72 -1.14 -17.92 -5.47
N ARG A 73 -0.33 -18.50 -4.57
CA ARG A 73 1.13 -18.64 -4.77
C ARG A 73 1.50 -19.44 -6.03
N LYS A 74 0.64 -20.38 -6.44
CA LYS A 74 0.87 -21.24 -7.60
C LYS A 74 0.69 -20.48 -8.92
N LEU A 75 -0.38 -19.67 -9.01
CA LEU A 75 -0.71 -18.94 -10.23
C LEU A 75 -0.02 -17.58 -10.30
N HIS A 76 0.18 -16.92 -9.16
CA HIS A 76 0.70 -15.55 -9.07
C HIS A 76 1.94 -15.45 -8.16
N PRO A 77 3.03 -16.17 -8.48
CA PRO A 77 4.22 -16.21 -7.65
C PRO A 77 4.92 -14.85 -7.54
N THR A 78 4.79 -13.96 -8.54
CA THR A 78 5.42 -12.64 -8.53
C THR A 78 4.65 -11.68 -7.64
N ILE A 79 3.32 -11.63 -7.76
CA ILE A 79 2.47 -10.82 -6.87
C ILE A 79 2.63 -11.29 -5.42
N HIS A 80 2.60 -12.60 -5.17
CA HIS A 80 2.82 -13.16 -3.83
C HIS A 80 4.23 -12.85 -3.30
N GLY A 81 5.23 -12.79 -4.18
CA GLY A 81 6.62 -12.49 -3.84
C GLY A 81 6.99 -11.02 -3.90
N LEU A 82 6.04 -10.11 -4.16
CA LEU A 82 6.33 -8.75 -4.63
C LEU A 82 7.16 -7.94 -3.62
N PHE A 83 6.85 -8.05 -2.33
CA PHE A 83 7.57 -7.33 -1.26
C PHE A 83 8.87 -8.01 -0.81
N MET A 84 9.06 -9.27 -1.17
CA MET A 84 10.28 -10.02 -0.87
C MET A 84 11.31 -9.93 -2.00
N ARG A 85 10.83 -10.01 -3.25
CA ARG A 85 11.66 -10.19 -4.45
C ARG A 85 11.52 -9.08 -5.47
N GLY A 86 10.49 -8.22 -5.37
CA GLY A 86 10.25 -7.13 -6.32
C GLY A 86 11.42 -6.16 -6.44
N ARG A 87 12.20 -6.01 -5.36
CA ARG A 87 13.45 -5.22 -5.37
C ARG A 87 14.48 -5.71 -6.39
N HIS A 88 14.54 -7.02 -6.69
CA HIS A 88 15.44 -7.55 -7.73
C HIS A 88 15.02 -7.12 -9.15
N LYS A 89 13.74 -6.80 -9.35
CA LYS A 89 13.18 -6.25 -10.59
C LYS A 89 13.08 -4.72 -10.56
N GLY A 90 13.63 -4.07 -9.52
CA GLY A 90 13.61 -2.61 -9.34
C GLY A 90 12.26 -2.02 -8.93
N TYR A 91 11.27 -2.83 -8.55
CA TYR A 91 9.95 -2.32 -8.20
C TYR A 91 9.94 -1.56 -6.87
N THR A 92 9.22 -0.44 -6.85
CA THR A 92 8.73 0.20 -5.62
C THR A 92 7.22 0.03 -5.55
N VAL A 93 6.71 -0.46 -4.42
CA VAL A 93 5.33 -0.97 -4.34
C VAL A 93 4.55 -0.23 -3.28
N PHE A 94 3.36 0.25 -3.66
CA PHE A 94 2.38 0.88 -2.78
C PHE A 94 1.14 -0.02 -2.72
N ILE A 95 0.67 -0.32 -1.52
CA ILE A 95 -0.64 -0.96 -1.31
C ILE A 95 -1.52 -0.02 -0.50
N ALA A 96 -2.72 0.24 -0.98
CA ALA A 96 -3.81 0.81 -0.20
C ALA A 96 -4.81 -0.31 0.14
N THR A 97 -5.26 -0.36 1.38
CA THR A 97 -6.28 -1.33 1.80
C THR A 97 -7.10 -0.80 2.96
N GLN A 98 -8.34 -1.27 3.07
CA GLN A 98 -9.22 -1.06 4.23
C GLN A 98 -9.15 -2.25 5.20
N TYR A 99 -8.68 -3.40 4.73
CA TYR A 99 -8.63 -4.67 5.46
C TYR A 99 -7.17 -5.11 5.57
N PRO A 100 -6.39 -4.57 6.53
CA PRO A 100 -4.99 -4.94 6.70
C PRO A 100 -4.84 -6.43 7.02
N THR A 101 -5.83 -7.05 7.68
CA THR A 101 -5.87 -8.49 7.97
C THR A 101 -5.82 -9.37 6.73
N SER A 102 -6.36 -8.90 5.60
CA SER A 102 -6.36 -9.61 4.30
C SER A 102 -5.02 -9.51 3.55
N ILE A 103 -4.11 -8.65 3.99
CA ILE A 103 -2.79 -8.50 3.36
C ILE A 103 -1.82 -9.54 3.95
N PRO A 104 -1.06 -10.30 3.14
CA PRO A 104 -0.12 -11.28 3.67
C PRO A 104 0.90 -10.66 4.64
N PRO A 105 1.24 -11.33 5.77
CA PRO A 105 2.22 -10.82 6.73
C PRO A 105 3.56 -10.47 6.09
N ALA A 106 4.01 -11.25 5.09
CA ALA A 106 5.24 -10.96 4.37
C ALA A 106 5.22 -9.59 3.68
N ALA A 107 4.09 -9.18 3.09
CA ALA A 107 3.95 -7.86 2.48
C ALA A 107 3.90 -6.76 3.56
N ARG A 108 3.11 -6.97 4.62
CA ARG A 108 2.97 -5.99 5.71
C ARG A 108 4.30 -5.74 6.43
N LEU A 109 5.05 -6.79 6.77
CA LEU A 109 6.28 -6.68 7.56
C LEU A 109 7.46 -6.14 6.75
N ASN A 110 7.51 -6.37 5.44
CA ASN A 110 8.56 -5.84 4.56
C ASN A 110 8.27 -4.43 4.03
N CYS A 111 7.13 -3.84 4.41
CA CYS A 111 6.81 -2.47 4.07
C CYS A 111 7.66 -1.50 4.92
N GLY A 112 8.51 -0.68 4.29
CA GLY A 112 9.37 0.26 5.00
C GLY A 112 8.66 1.52 5.49
N GLU A 113 7.59 1.92 4.80
CA GLU A 113 6.88 3.19 5.01
C GLU A 113 5.37 2.96 4.99
N ARG A 114 4.64 3.54 5.95
CA ARG A 114 3.19 3.32 6.11
C ARG A 114 2.47 4.63 6.38
N PHE A 115 1.28 4.75 5.79
CA PHE A 115 0.33 5.82 6.02
C PHE A 115 -0.90 5.23 6.72
N LEU A 116 -1.01 5.44 8.02
CA LEU A 116 -1.98 4.78 8.90
C LEU A 116 -3.16 5.72 9.15
N PHE A 117 -4.24 5.53 8.39
CA PHE A 117 -5.49 6.27 8.58
C PHE A 117 -6.36 5.62 9.66
N GLY A 118 -7.34 6.35 10.17
CA GLY A 118 -8.30 5.80 11.13
C GLY A 118 -9.00 4.54 10.61
N ILE A 119 -9.10 3.53 11.49
CA ILE A 119 -9.82 2.29 11.25
C ILE A 119 -10.70 1.98 12.47
N PRO A 120 -11.99 1.64 12.31
CA PRO A 120 -12.87 1.37 13.44
C PRO A 120 -12.70 -0.04 14.03
N ASP A 121 -12.02 -0.93 13.32
CA ASP A 121 -11.82 -2.33 13.71
C ASP A 121 -10.63 -2.46 14.68
N GLU A 122 -10.91 -2.90 15.90
CA GLU A 122 -9.90 -3.09 16.94
C GLU A 122 -8.84 -4.17 16.63
N ALA A 123 -9.25 -5.27 16.00
CA ALA A 123 -8.33 -6.36 15.65
C ALA A 123 -7.38 -5.92 14.54
N ALA A 124 -7.89 -5.15 13.58
CA ALA A 124 -7.09 -4.53 12.54
C ALA A 124 -6.12 -3.47 13.11
N ALA A 125 -6.57 -2.64 14.05
CA ALA A 125 -5.71 -1.67 14.73
C ALA A 125 -4.61 -2.33 15.58
N ASP A 126 -4.94 -3.39 16.32
CA ASP A 126 -3.99 -4.18 17.10
C ASP A 126 -2.93 -4.84 16.21
N LEU A 127 -3.35 -5.37 15.05
CA LEU A 127 -2.44 -5.91 14.06
C LEU A 127 -1.47 -4.86 13.54
N ILE A 128 -1.95 -3.67 13.17
CA ILE A 128 -1.10 -2.56 12.71
C ILE A 128 -0.08 -2.17 13.79
N TRP A 129 -0.52 -2.08 15.05
CA TRP A 129 0.36 -1.75 16.16
C TRP A 129 1.47 -2.79 16.34
N LYS A 130 1.14 -4.08 16.24
CA LYS A 130 2.13 -5.18 16.26
C LYS A 130 3.10 -5.10 15.10
N ASP A 131 2.61 -4.87 13.87
CA ASP A 131 3.43 -4.74 12.67
C ASP A 131 4.36 -3.51 12.72
N CYS A 132 4.00 -2.48 13.49
CA CYS A 132 4.84 -1.31 13.74
C CYS A 132 5.78 -1.48 14.94
N GLY A 133 5.92 -2.68 15.50
CA GLY A 133 6.83 -2.95 16.63
C GLY A 133 6.30 -2.49 17.99
N ARG A 134 4.98 -2.41 18.15
CA ARG A 134 4.29 -2.02 19.39
C ARG A 134 4.67 -0.62 19.89
N ILE A 135 4.84 0.33 18.97
CA ILE A 135 5.22 1.71 19.29
C ILE A 135 4.15 2.42 20.15
N MET A 136 4.65 3.30 21.02
CA MET A 136 3.86 4.26 21.80
C MET A 136 3.98 5.65 21.17
N TYR A 137 2.90 6.42 21.17
CA TYR A 137 2.86 7.81 20.73
C TYR A 137 2.23 8.66 21.84
N GLU A 138 2.98 9.65 22.35
CA GLU A 138 2.53 10.53 23.44
C GLU A 138 1.97 9.77 24.65
N GLY A 139 2.60 8.66 25.03
CA GLY A 139 2.20 7.84 26.18
C GLY A 139 1.02 6.89 25.94
N LYS A 140 0.43 6.88 24.73
CA LYS A 140 -0.65 5.95 24.33
C LYS A 140 -0.13 4.91 23.34
N THR A 141 -0.81 3.77 23.23
CA THR A 141 -0.46 2.80 22.19
C THR A 141 -0.84 3.36 20.82
N LEU A 142 -0.08 3.02 19.78
CA LEU A 142 -0.46 3.40 18.42
C LEU A 142 -1.84 2.83 18.03
N LYS A 143 -2.22 1.65 18.58
CA LYS A 143 -3.58 1.09 18.43
C LYS A 143 -4.64 2.10 18.86
N ASP A 144 -4.55 2.62 20.09
CA ASP A 144 -5.53 3.56 20.64
C ASP A 144 -5.56 4.87 19.85
N CYS A 145 -4.40 5.34 19.41
CA CYS A 145 -4.30 6.54 18.59
C CYS A 145 -5.00 6.38 17.23
N ILE A 146 -4.80 5.24 16.55
CA ILE A 146 -5.41 4.99 15.23
C ILE A 146 -6.93 4.89 15.33
N LEU A 147 -7.46 4.25 16.37
CA LEU A 147 -8.91 4.12 16.60
C LEU A 147 -9.62 5.47 16.77
N GLN A 148 -8.89 6.51 17.15
CA GLN A 148 -9.41 7.85 17.45
C GLN A 148 -9.16 8.88 16.34
N LEU A 149 -8.43 8.50 15.28
CA LEU A 149 -8.11 9.41 14.18
C LEU A 149 -9.38 9.92 13.50
N GLN A 150 -9.44 11.23 13.32
CA GLN A 150 -10.53 11.86 12.58
C GLN A 150 -10.35 11.65 11.07
N PRO A 151 -11.43 11.78 10.27
CA PRO A 151 -11.28 11.85 8.82
C PRO A 151 -10.21 12.87 8.42
N HIS A 152 -9.32 12.49 7.50
CA HIS A 152 -8.19 13.30 7.01
C HIS A 152 -6.95 13.32 7.91
N GLU A 153 -6.99 12.72 9.09
CA GLU A 153 -5.80 12.47 9.90
C GLU A 153 -5.19 11.11 9.58
N TYR A 154 -3.87 11.01 9.70
CA TYR A 154 -3.14 9.75 9.60
C TYR A 154 -1.83 9.81 10.39
N PHE A 155 -1.25 8.67 10.72
CA PHE A 155 0.14 8.58 11.12
C PHE A 155 1.01 8.23 9.92
N HIS A 156 2.08 9.00 9.73
CA HIS A 156 3.18 8.62 8.84
C HIS A 156 4.22 7.85 9.65
N TYR A 157 4.45 6.59 9.31
CA TYR A 157 5.41 5.73 9.97
C TYR A 157 6.49 5.28 8.99
N ILE A 158 7.76 5.48 9.37
CA ILE A 158 8.93 4.96 8.63
C ILE A 158 9.72 4.04 9.55
N HIS A 159 9.96 2.82 9.08
CA HIS A 159 10.68 1.80 9.82
C HIS A 159 12.21 2.04 9.78
N PRO A 160 12.94 1.85 10.90
CA PRO A 160 12.43 1.63 12.26
C PRO A 160 12.22 2.96 13.02
N GLY A 161 10.99 3.22 13.45
CA GLY A 161 10.72 4.07 14.62
C GLY A 161 10.40 5.55 14.38
N MET A 162 10.45 6.07 13.15
CA MET A 162 9.96 7.43 12.90
C MET A 162 8.44 7.40 12.79
N ILE A 163 7.75 8.20 13.61
CA ILE A 163 6.30 8.36 13.55
C ILE A 163 5.90 9.81 13.72
N ALA A 164 5.00 10.29 12.86
CA ALA A 164 4.43 11.63 12.95
C ALA A 164 2.92 11.58 12.72
N LYS A 165 2.15 12.31 13.52
CA LYS A 165 0.73 12.57 13.23
C LYS A 165 0.65 13.65 12.15
N CYS A 166 -0.13 13.38 11.12
CA CYS A 166 -0.30 14.26 9.96
C CYS A 166 -1.78 14.55 9.71
N VAL A 167 -2.05 15.71 9.12
CA VAL A 167 -3.39 16.14 8.70
C VAL A 167 -3.35 16.47 7.22
N THR A 168 -4.18 15.80 6.43
CA THR A 168 -4.35 16.15 5.01
C THR A 168 -5.20 17.41 4.89
N ARG A 169 -4.72 18.40 4.12
CA ARG A 169 -5.49 19.64 3.86
C ARG A 169 -6.78 19.28 3.10
N LYS A 170 -7.89 19.91 3.49
CA LYS A 170 -9.19 19.77 2.82
C LYS A 170 -9.15 20.32 1.41
#